data_AF-A0A1W1YDW1-F1
#
_entry.id   AF-A0A1W1YDW1-F1
#
_cell.length_a   1.000
_cell.length_b   1.000
_cell.length_c   1.000
_cell.angle_alpha   90.00
_cell.angle_beta   90.00
_cell.angle_gamma   90.00
#
_symmetry.space_group_name_H-M   'P 1'
#
loop_
_entity.id
_entity.type
_entity.pdbx_description
1 polymer ?
#
loop_
_entity_poly.entity_id
_entity_poly.type
_entity_poly.pdbx_seq_one_letter_code
_entity_poly.pdbx_strand_id
1 'polypeptide(L)'
;MSCVTHVIAFRPLKYEENETMSANIAEMERRRAAAKLGGGEKRIVAQHAKGKLTARERLKLLLNEGTFEELDTYFEHDCVDFGMDEQKIPGDGMDAGSGAINGQLIYV
;
A
#
# COMPACT_ATOMS: atom_id res chain seq x y z
N MET A 1 -5.74 -28.04 -46.08
CA MET A 1 -6.71 -27.46 -45.13
C MET A 1 -6.90 -28.45 -43.98
N SER A 2 -7.00 -27.93 -42.75
CA SER A 2 -7.08 -28.65 -41.46
C SER A 2 -5.74 -29.18 -40.94
N CYS A 3 -5.32 -28.95 -39.70
CA CYS A 3 -5.67 -27.98 -38.66
C CYS A 3 -4.45 -28.09 -37.72
N VAL A 4 -3.84 -26.96 -37.38
CA VAL A 4 -2.63 -26.92 -36.56
C VAL A 4 -3.06 -27.15 -35.11
N THR A 5 -3.16 -28.41 -34.69
CA THR A 5 -3.37 -28.78 -33.29
C THR A 5 -2.03 -28.66 -32.55
N HIS A 6 -1.58 -27.43 -32.27
CA HIS A 6 -0.52 -27.21 -31.29
C HIS A 6 -1.14 -27.24 -29.90
N VAL A 7 -1.04 -28.39 -29.25
CA VAL A 7 -1.21 -28.55 -27.82
C VAL A 7 -0.16 -27.66 -27.14
N ILE A 8 -0.58 -26.52 -26.61
CA ILE A 8 0.26 -25.72 -25.73
C ILE A 8 0.36 -26.52 -24.43
N ALA A 9 1.38 -27.38 -24.33
CA ALA A 9 1.73 -28.00 -23.08
C ALA A 9 2.05 -26.88 -22.09
N PHE A 10 1.20 -26.72 -21.07
CA PHE A 10 1.43 -25.85 -19.92
C PHE A 10 2.65 -26.40 -19.17
N ARG A 11 3.84 -26.04 -19.65
CA ARG A 11 5.11 -26.39 -19.04
C ARG A 11 5.16 -25.61 -17.72
N PRO A 12 5.13 -26.28 -16.56
CA PRO A 12 5.24 -25.56 -15.30
C PRO A 12 6.60 -24.85 -15.30
N LEU A 13 6.56 -23.52 -15.22
CA LEU A 13 7.73 -22.72 -14.92
C LEU A 13 8.18 -23.15 -13.52
N LYS A 14 9.29 -23.89 -13.45
CA LYS A 14 9.95 -24.14 -12.18
C LYS A 14 10.45 -22.78 -11.69
N TYR A 15 9.80 -22.24 -10.67
CA TYR A 15 10.33 -21.10 -9.94
C TYR A 15 11.43 -21.66 -9.04
N GLU A 16 12.70 -21.49 -9.44
CA GLU A 16 13.82 -21.73 -8.54
C GLU A 16 13.74 -20.68 -7.44
N GLU A 17 13.64 -21.11 -6.18
CA GLU A 17 13.64 -20.21 -5.02
C GLU A 17 14.97 -19.45 -4.97
N ASN A 18 14.98 -18.26 -5.52
CA ASN A 18 16.09 -17.33 -5.39
C ASN A 18 16.02 -16.71 -3.98
N GLU A 19 16.89 -17.13 -3.06
CA GLU A 19 16.93 -16.63 -1.67
C GLU A 19 16.92 -15.09 -1.58
N THR A 20 17.59 -14.41 -2.52
CA THR A 20 17.62 -12.95 -2.57
C THR A 20 16.24 -12.35 -2.89
N MET A 21 15.46 -13.02 -3.74
CA MET A 21 14.09 -12.61 -4.06
C MET A 21 13.17 -12.78 -2.86
N SER A 22 13.29 -13.89 -2.13
CA SER A 22 12.51 -14.15 -0.92
C SER A 22 12.81 -13.10 0.18
N ALA A 23 14.09 -12.76 0.38
CA ALA A 23 14.49 -11.72 1.33
C ALA A 23 13.94 -10.32 0.97
N ASN A 24 13.98 -9.95 -0.31
CA ASN A 24 13.44 -8.67 -0.77
C ASN A 24 11.91 -8.57 -0.59
N ILE A 25 11.18 -9.67 -0.81
CA ILE A 25 9.74 -9.74 -0.57
C ILE A 25 9.43 -9.55 0.91
N ALA A 26 10.18 -10.21 1.80
CA ALA A 26 9.99 -10.06 3.24
C ALA A 26 10.23 -8.62 3.72
N GLU A 27 11.25 -7.95 3.18
CA GLU A 27 11.53 -6.55 3.48
C GLU A 27 10.42 -5.61 2.95
N MET A 28 9.89 -5.86 1.75
CA MET A 28 8.75 -5.10 1.23
C MET A 28 7.51 -5.24 2.11
N GLU A 29 7.19 -6.46 2.55
CA GLU A 29 6.05 -6.69 3.45
C GLU A 29 6.24 -6.01 4.81
N ARG A 30 7.47 -5.99 5.33
CA ARG A 30 7.80 -5.23 6.55
C ARG A 30 7.54 -3.73 6.37
N ARG A 31 7.99 -3.14 5.25
CA ARG A 31 7.76 -1.71 4.95
C ARG A 31 6.28 -1.40 4.78
N ARG A 32 5.52 -2.29 4.12
CA ARG A 32 4.05 -2.17 4.00
C ARG A 32 3.38 -2.15 5.37
N ALA A 33 3.78 -3.04 6.28
CA ALA A 33 3.23 -3.08 7.62
C ALA A 33 3.53 -1.79 8.40
N ALA A 34 4.75 -1.26 8.28
CA ALA A 34 5.13 0.01 8.90
C ALA A 34 4.32 1.19 8.35
N ALA A 35 4.17 1.29 7.02
CA ALA A 35 3.41 2.36 6.38
C ALA A 35 1.93 2.34 6.77
N LYS A 36 1.32 1.15 6.87
CA LYS A 36 -0.07 0.98 7.35
C LYS A 36 -0.26 1.49 8.77
N LEU A 37 0.76 1.39 9.62
CA LEU A 37 0.72 1.91 10.99
C LEU A 37 0.85 3.45 11.03
N GLY A 38 1.42 4.06 10.00
CA GLY A 38 1.58 5.50 9.84
C GLY A 38 2.27 6.13 11.06
N GLY A 39 1.60 7.11 11.68
CA GLY A 39 2.12 7.81 12.86
C GLY A 39 2.24 7.00 14.16
N GLY A 40 1.96 5.69 14.13
CA GLY A 40 2.08 4.75 15.24
C GLY A 40 0.77 4.51 16.00
N GLU A 41 0.69 3.37 16.71
CA GLU A 41 -0.50 2.95 17.49
C GLU A 41 -0.98 4.04 18.45
N LYS A 42 -0.05 4.74 19.13
CA LYS A 42 -0.38 5.82 20.06
C LYS A 42 -1.21 6.92 19.40
N ARG A 43 -0.90 7.29 18.15
CA ARG A 43 -1.63 8.33 17.42
C ARG A 43 -2.97 7.82 16.90
N ILE A 44 -3.04 6.56 16.48
CA ILE A 44 -4.30 5.90 16.09
C ILE A 44 -5.28 5.90 17.27
N VAL A 45 -4.85 5.40 18.43
CA VAL A 45 -5.66 5.39 19.66
C VAL A 45 -6.09 6.80 20.06
N ALA A 46 -5.20 7.80 19.95
CA ALA A 46 -5.54 9.18 20.25
C ALA A 46 -6.59 9.78 19.28
N GLN A 47 -6.63 9.35 18.01
CA GLN A 47 -7.68 9.74 17.07
C GLN A 47 -9.01 9.09 17.42
N HIS A 48 -8.99 7.77 17.68
CA HIS A 48 -10.19 7.03 18.07
C HIS A 48 -10.78 7.53 19.39
N ALA A 49 -9.94 7.88 20.38
CA ALA A 49 -10.37 8.47 21.64
C ALA A 49 -11.09 9.82 21.45
N LYS A 50 -10.82 10.53 20.35
CA LYS A 50 -11.52 11.77 19.97
C LYS A 50 -12.79 11.50 19.15
N GLY A 51 -13.18 10.24 18.95
CA GLY A 51 -14.30 9.84 18.09
C GLY A 51 -14.01 10.04 16.60
N LYS A 52 -12.74 10.14 16.20
CA LYS A 52 -12.34 10.34 14.81
C LYS A 52 -11.74 9.07 14.23
N LEU A 53 -12.07 8.80 12.97
CA LEU A 53 -11.40 7.78 12.17
C LEU A 53 -10.05 8.27 11.66
N THR A 54 -9.12 7.35 11.44
CA THR A 54 -7.87 7.56 10.71
C THR A 54 -8.15 7.86 9.23
N ALA A 55 -7.15 8.37 8.49
CA ALA A 55 -7.33 8.71 7.08
C ALA A 55 -7.67 7.47 6.23
N ARG A 56 -6.89 6.38 6.31
CA ARG A 56 -7.24 5.09 5.68
C ARG A 56 -8.62 4.53 6.07
N GLU A 57 -9.04 4.65 7.33
CA GLU A 57 -10.39 4.22 7.73
C GLU A 57 -11.49 5.04 7.05
N ARG A 58 -11.29 6.36 6.86
CA ARG A 58 -12.23 7.21 6.13
C ARG A 58 -12.29 6.83 4.65
N LEU A 59 -11.14 6.57 4.04
CA LEU A 59 -11.07 6.13 2.64
C LEU A 59 -11.81 4.82 2.43
N LYS A 60 -11.65 3.86 3.36
CA LYS A 60 -12.37 2.58 3.33
C LYS A 60 -13.90 2.74 3.43
N LEU A 61 -14.39 3.78 4.11
CA LEU A 61 -15.83 4.07 4.18
C LEU A 61 -16.35 4.83 2.97
N LEU A 62 -15.53 5.69 2.38
CA LEU A 62 -15.92 6.56 1.26
C LEU A 62 -15.93 5.80 -0.07
N LEU A 63 -14.91 4.98 -0.29
CA LEU A 63 -14.68 4.28 -1.55
C LEU A 63 -15.35 2.91 -1.56
N ASN A 64 -15.68 2.43 -2.75
CA ASN A 64 -16.11 1.07 -2.98
C ASN A 64 -15.02 0.10 -2.50
N GLU A 65 -15.44 -0.97 -1.83
CA GLU A 65 -14.53 -1.95 -1.23
C GLU A 65 -13.58 -2.56 -2.28
N GLY A 66 -12.30 -2.61 -1.94
CA GLY A 66 -11.25 -3.19 -2.80
C GLY A 66 -10.87 -2.35 -4.02
N THR A 67 -11.35 -1.10 -4.13
CA THR A 67 -11.04 -0.24 -5.29
C THR A 67 -9.95 0.80 -5.03
N PHE A 68 -9.56 1.01 -3.77
CA PHE A 68 -8.56 2.03 -3.44
C PHE A 68 -7.15 1.54 -3.79
N GLU A 69 -6.50 2.26 -4.69
CA GLU A 69 -5.10 2.12 -5.05
C GLU A 69 -4.32 3.31 -4.49
N GLU A 70 -3.51 3.05 -3.47
CA GLU A 70 -2.72 4.07 -2.75
C GLU A 70 -1.47 4.45 -3.57
N LEU A 71 -1.17 5.75 -3.61
CA LEU A 71 0.01 6.32 -4.23
C LEU A 71 0.99 6.76 -3.14
N ASP A 72 2.28 6.67 -3.45
CA ASP A 72 3.37 7.21 -2.62
C ASP A 72 3.39 6.73 -1.14
N THR A 73 2.92 5.51 -0.87
CA THR A 73 2.87 4.90 0.48
C THR A 73 4.21 4.89 1.25
N TYR A 74 5.35 4.94 0.54
CA TYR A 74 6.68 4.94 1.14
C TYR A 74 7.38 6.30 1.08
N PHE A 75 6.69 7.34 0.61
CA PHE A 75 7.25 8.68 0.56
C PHE A 75 7.56 9.19 1.97
N GLU A 76 8.71 9.82 2.12
CA GLU A 76 9.13 10.49 3.34
C GLU A 76 9.61 11.89 2.95
N HIS A 77 9.36 12.89 3.79
CA HIS A 77 9.89 14.22 3.53
C HIS A 77 11.43 14.23 3.65
N ASP A 78 12.08 15.16 2.94
CA ASP A 78 13.53 15.42 3.05
C ASP A 78 13.86 16.66 3.90
N CYS A 79 12.88 17.24 4.58
CA CYS A 79 13.07 18.36 5.49
C CYS A 79 14.04 18.01 6.63
N VAL A 80 14.99 18.92 6.90
CA VAL A 80 15.98 18.84 7.99
C VAL A 80 15.80 19.95 9.03
N ASP A 81 14.91 20.90 8.77
CA ASP A 81 14.64 22.00 9.68
C ASP A 81 13.79 21.51 10.87
N PHE A 82 13.88 22.21 12.00
CA PHE A 82 13.05 22.00 13.20
C PHE A 82 13.09 20.59 13.81
N GLY A 83 14.17 19.81 13.57
CA GLY A 83 14.30 18.44 14.08
C GLY A 83 13.45 17.41 13.33
N MET A 84 13.00 17.75 12.11
CA MET A 84 12.21 16.85 11.25
C MET A 84 13.03 15.67 10.71
N ASP A 85 14.36 15.77 10.69
CA ASP A 85 15.26 14.69 10.29
C ASP A 85 15.12 13.45 11.18
N GLU A 86 14.80 13.63 12.47
CA GLU A 86 14.57 12.54 13.42
C GLU A 86 13.20 11.86 13.26
N GLN A 87 12.25 12.51 12.58
CA GLN A 87 10.85 12.07 12.52
C GLN A 87 10.42 11.63 11.12
N LYS A 88 11.02 10.55 10.60
CA LYS A 88 10.60 9.93 9.34
C LYS A 88 9.42 8.99 9.52
N ILE A 89 8.33 9.29 8.82
CA ILE A 89 7.09 8.49 8.81
C ILE A 89 6.74 8.19 7.35
N PRO A 90 6.59 6.91 6.96
CA PRO A 90 6.17 6.56 5.61
C PRO A 90 4.79 7.13 5.28
N GLY A 91 4.67 7.71 4.08
CA GLY A 91 3.49 8.45 3.59
C GLY A 91 3.42 9.91 4.06
N ASP A 92 4.38 10.38 4.87
CA ASP A 92 4.45 11.75 5.42
C ASP A 92 3.13 12.27 6.04
N GLY A 93 2.29 11.37 6.55
CA GLY A 93 0.99 11.70 7.13
C GLY A 93 -0.13 12.01 6.13
N MET A 94 0.09 11.75 4.84
CA MET A 94 -0.90 11.86 3.77
C MET A 94 -1.21 10.47 3.19
N ASP A 95 -2.50 10.20 2.94
CA ASP A 95 -2.93 9.06 2.16
C ASP A 95 -3.53 9.62 0.86
N ALA A 96 -2.93 9.30 -0.28
CA ALA A 96 -3.36 9.75 -1.60
C ALA A 96 -3.56 8.56 -2.53
N GLY A 97 -4.42 8.68 -3.53
CA GLY A 97 -4.64 7.60 -4.48
C GLY A 97 -5.84 7.77 -5.39
N SER A 98 -6.27 6.64 -5.94
CA SER A 98 -7.47 6.55 -6.78
C SER A 98 -8.39 5.45 -6.29
N GLY A 99 -9.68 5.59 -6.53
CA GLY A 99 -10.66 4.58 -6.17
C GLY A 99 -12.01 4.82 -6.84
N ALA A 100 -12.99 3.97 -6.59
CA ALA A 100 -14.32 4.14 -7.16
C ALA A 100 -15.34 4.55 -6.10
N ILE A 101 -16.22 5.50 -6.42
CA ILE A 101 -17.44 5.79 -5.65
C ILE A 101 -18.61 5.53 -6.57
N ASN A 102 -19.53 4.64 -6.17
CA ASN A 102 -20.67 4.23 -7.01
C ASN A 102 -20.25 3.75 -8.41
N GLY A 103 -19.06 3.14 -8.52
CA GLY A 103 -18.50 2.65 -9.78
C GLY A 103 -17.81 3.71 -10.64
N GLN A 104 -17.75 4.96 -10.19
CA GLN A 104 -17.06 6.05 -10.89
C GLN A 104 -15.67 6.27 -10.31
N LEU A 105 -14.65 6.29 -11.16
CA LEU A 105 -13.26 6.56 -10.78
C LEU A 105 -13.12 7.99 -10.25
N ILE A 106 -12.53 8.13 -9.07
CA ILE A 106 -12.17 9.39 -8.44
C ILE A 106 -10.75 9.34 -7.88
N TYR A 107 -10.18 10.51 -7.64
CA TYR A 107 -8.86 10.68 -7.03
C TYR A 107 -9.04 11.38 -5.68
N VAL A 108 -8.27 10.95 -4.69
CA VAL A 108 -8.35 11.42 -3.31
C VAL A 108 -6.97 11.58 -2.71
#